data_AF-A0A368EL59-F1
#
_entry.id   AF-A0A368EL59-F1
#
_cell.length_a   1.000
_cell.length_b   1.000
_cell.length_c   1.000
_cell.angle_alpha   90.00
_cell.angle_beta   90.00
_cell.angle_gamma   90.00
#
_symmetry.space_group_name_H-M   'P 1'
#
loop_
_entity.id
_entity.type
_entity.pdbx_description
1 polymer ?
#
loop_
_entity_poly.entity_id
_entity_poly.type
_entity_poly.pdbx_seq_one_letter_code
_entity_poly.pdbx_strand_id
1 'polypeptide(L)'
;GQLRTVDIRKGTDPGAEFFMPVSRLESGAGFAFAELADEHQLHGLDRDRFVDRLAHHYDQVNYLHPFREGNGRTQRIFWTQIAAGAGFDLDWSRVTGAENDQASRAAMERQDFTELRGIFDRIVQPAAGGRLTPERMEQLRAFANLNSVAPGRSARSTSTGRSRRPTMLGREAEQGRAL
;
A
#
# COMPACT_ATOMS: atom_id res chain seq x y z
N GLY A 1 0.42 -13.58 4.75
CA GLY A 1 0.47 -12.58 5.84
C GLY A 1 -0.70 -12.80 6.78
N GLN A 2 -0.82 -12.01 7.85
CA GLN A 2 -1.97 -12.03 8.76
C GLN A 2 -2.85 -10.80 8.53
N LEU A 3 -4.17 -10.98 8.52
CA LEU A 3 -5.12 -9.86 8.42
C LEU A 3 -5.00 -8.95 9.65
N ARG A 4 -5.30 -7.66 9.46
CA ARG A 4 -5.38 -6.72 10.58
C ARG A 4 -6.61 -7.01 11.45
N THR A 5 -6.48 -6.66 12.72
CA THR A 5 -7.51 -6.87 13.74
C THR A 5 -8.12 -5.57 14.27
N VAL A 6 -7.68 -4.42 13.74
CA VAL A 6 -8.20 -3.09 14.11
C VAL A 6 -8.48 -2.27 12.86
N ASP A 7 -9.39 -1.32 12.98
CA ASP A 7 -9.69 -0.35 11.93
C ASP A 7 -8.49 0.59 11.73
N ILE A 8 -8.23 0.94 10.47
CA ILE A 8 -7.10 1.77 10.08
C ILE A 8 -7.52 2.75 9.00
N ARG A 9 -6.76 3.84 8.89
CA ARG A 9 -6.85 4.84 7.82
C ARG A 9 -5.46 5.16 7.32
N LYS A 10 -5.38 5.84 6.18
CA LYS A 10 -4.09 6.28 5.63
C LYS A 10 -3.51 7.41 6.49
N GLY A 11 -2.27 7.24 6.93
CA GLY A 11 -1.54 8.29 7.66
C GLY A 11 -2.15 8.61 9.03
N THR A 12 -1.82 9.80 9.54
CA THR A 12 -2.26 10.27 10.86
C THR A 12 -3.25 11.43 10.78
N ASP A 13 -3.68 11.82 9.58
CA ASP A 13 -4.62 12.90 9.36
C ASP A 13 -5.98 12.58 10.02
N PRO A 14 -6.47 13.42 10.96
CA PRO A 14 -7.79 13.27 11.55
C PRO A 14 -8.96 13.27 10.55
N GLY A 15 -8.80 13.94 9.41
CA GLY A 15 -9.82 14.03 8.36
C GLY A 15 -9.81 12.88 7.35
N ALA A 16 -8.80 12.02 7.35
CA ALA A 16 -8.76 10.88 6.43
C ALA A 16 -9.81 9.82 6.81
N GLU A 17 -10.55 9.36 5.80
CA GLU A 17 -11.52 8.28 5.97
C GLU A 17 -10.84 6.95 6.33
N PHE A 18 -11.58 6.12 7.05
CA PHE A 18 -11.16 4.76 7.35
C PHE A 18 -11.27 3.88 6.11
N PHE A 19 -10.31 2.97 5.98
CA PHE A 19 -10.47 1.81 5.12
C PHE A 19 -11.60 0.92 5.65
N MET A 20 -11.93 -0.14 4.92
CA MET A 20 -13.02 -1.04 5.28
C MET A 20 -13.00 -1.46 6.76
N PRO A 21 -14.11 -1.38 7.50
CA PRO A 21 -14.13 -1.86 8.88
C PRO A 21 -13.74 -3.35 8.96
N VAL A 22 -12.96 -3.75 9.97
CA VAL A 22 -12.52 -5.15 10.15
C VAL A 22 -13.71 -6.11 10.17
N SER A 23 -14.81 -5.69 10.79
CA SER A 23 -16.07 -6.46 10.87
C SER A 23 -16.69 -6.77 9.50
N ARG A 24 -16.30 -6.07 8.44
CA ARG A 24 -16.78 -6.27 7.07
C ARG A 24 -15.70 -6.76 6.11
N LEU A 25 -14.45 -6.90 6.57
CA LEU A 25 -13.30 -7.17 5.70
C LEU A 25 -13.47 -8.46 4.89
N GLU A 26 -13.92 -9.54 5.53
CA GLU A 26 -14.12 -10.82 4.84
C GLU A 26 -15.26 -10.74 3.81
N SER A 27 -16.41 -10.18 4.19
CA SER A 27 -17.55 -10.02 3.27
C SER A 27 -17.23 -9.07 2.12
N GLY A 28 -16.53 -7.98 2.37
CA GLY A 28 -16.15 -7.01 1.35
C GLY A 28 -15.09 -7.55 0.41
N ALA A 29 -14.12 -8.33 0.92
CA ALA A 29 -13.18 -9.06 0.08
C ALA A 29 -13.91 -10.09 -0.79
N GLY A 30 -14.86 -10.85 -0.21
CA GLY A 30 -15.69 -11.79 -0.95
C GLY A 30 -16.44 -11.12 -2.11
N PHE A 31 -17.05 -9.96 -1.87
CA PHE A 31 -17.72 -9.18 -2.91
C PHE A 31 -16.75 -8.71 -4.01
N ALA A 32 -15.66 -8.04 -3.63
CA ALA A 32 -14.70 -7.48 -4.59
C ALA A 32 -14.08 -8.55 -5.49
N PHE A 33 -13.72 -9.72 -4.92
CA PHE A 33 -13.12 -10.80 -5.70
C PHE A 33 -14.15 -11.62 -6.49
N ALA A 34 -15.41 -11.69 -6.04
CA ALA A 34 -16.48 -12.27 -6.86
C ALA A 34 -16.76 -11.41 -8.10
N GLU A 35 -16.88 -10.09 -7.95
CA GLU A 35 -17.08 -9.19 -9.09
C GLU A 35 -15.91 -9.28 -10.10
N LEU A 36 -14.66 -9.32 -9.61
CA LEU A 36 -13.50 -9.51 -10.47
C LEU A 36 -13.52 -10.86 -11.21
N ALA A 37 -14.00 -11.93 -10.55
CA ALA A 37 -14.12 -13.26 -11.15
C ALA A 37 -15.24 -13.31 -12.20
N ASP A 38 -16.37 -12.65 -11.95
CA ASP A 38 -17.49 -12.53 -12.89
C ASP A 38 -17.07 -11.77 -14.16
N GLU A 39 -16.12 -10.85 -14.05
CA GLU A 39 -15.47 -10.19 -15.19
C GLU A 39 -14.25 -10.93 -15.75
N HIS A 40 -14.19 -12.24 -15.50
CA HIS A 40 -13.16 -13.13 -16.01
C HIS A 40 -11.74 -12.63 -15.73
N GLN A 41 -11.53 -12.01 -14.57
CA GLN A 41 -10.24 -11.44 -14.17
C GLN A 41 -9.68 -10.46 -15.21
N LEU A 42 -10.56 -9.72 -15.90
CA LEU A 42 -10.24 -8.71 -16.93
C LEU A 42 -9.68 -9.30 -18.24
N HIS A 43 -9.78 -10.60 -18.45
CA HIS A 43 -9.35 -11.24 -19.70
C HIS A 43 -10.24 -10.85 -20.88
N GLY A 44 -9.65 -10.74 -22.08
CA GLY A 44 -10.37 -10.52 -23.33
C GLY A 44 -10.83 -9.09 -23.58
N LEU A 45 -10.47 -8.14 -22.70
CA LEU A 45 -10.76 -6.72 -22.88
C LEU A 45 -9.73 -6.06 -23.81
N ASP A 46 -10.18 -5.08 -24.59
CA ASP A 46 -9.26 -4.12 -25.21
C ASP A 46 -8.59 -3.25 -24.14
N ARG A 47 -7.53 -2.52 -24.53
CA ARG A 47 -6.72 -1.74 -23.59
C ARG A 47 -7.54 -0.68 -22.85
N ASP A 48 -8.45 0.03 -23.53
CA ASP A 48 -9.20 1.11 -22.91
C ASP A 48 -10.17 0.55 -21.86
N ARG A 49 -10.88 -0.52 -22.21
CA ARG A 49 -11.75 -1.24 -21.27
C ARG A 49 -10.98 -1.86 -20.12
N PHE A 50 -9.81 -2.43 -20.38
CA PHE A 50 -8.94 -2.98 -19.35
C PHE A 50 -8.52 -1.89 -18.35
N VAL A 51 -8.06 -0.73 -18.83
CA VAL A 51 -7.65 0.42 -17.99
C VAL A 51 -8.82 0.90 -17.12
N ASP A 52 -10.00 1.03 -17.72
CA ASP A 52 -11.21 1.48 -17.03
C ASP A 52 -11.64 0.50 -15.92
N ARG A 53 -11.70 -0.80 -16.23
CA ARG A 53 -12.06 -1.83 -15.23
C ARG A 53 -10.98 -2.04 -14.19
N LEU A 54 -9.70 -1.95 -14.57
CA LEU A 54 -8.59 -2.02 -13.61
C LEU A 54 -8.68 -0.89 -12.58
N ALA A 55 -8.99 0.34 -12.98
CA ALA A 55 -9.16 1.45 -12.05
C ALA A 55 -10.26 1.19 -11.01
N HIS A 56 -11.40 0.67 -11.46
CA HIS A 56 -12.53 0.29 -10.60
C HIS A 56 -12.14 -0.80 -9.60
N HIS A 57 -11.62 -1.94 -10.08
CA HIS A 57 -11.28 -3.06 -9.20
C HIS A 57 -10.09 -2.75 -8.29
N TYR A 58 -9.13 -1.94 -8.76
CA TYR A 58 -8.02 -1.46 -7.95
C TYR A 58 -8.53 -0.68 -6.74
N ASP A 59 -9.46 0.25 -6.93
CA ASP A 59 -10.04 1.02 -5.83
C ASP A 59 -10.75 0.13 -4.80
N GLN A 60 -11.58 -0.82 -5.27
CA GLN A 60 -12.27 -1.76 -4.39
C GLN A 60 -11.29 -2.55 -3.50
N VAL A 61 -10.25 -3.15 -4.10
CA VAL A 61 -9.25 -3.91 -3.35
C VAL A 61 -8.39 -3.00 -2.47
N ASN A 62 -8.12 -1.77 -2.91
CA ASN A 62 -7.37 -0.80 -2.13
C ASN A 62 -8.12 -0.36 -0.87
N TYR A 63 -9.45 -0.23 -0.96
CA TYR A 63 -10.32 0.08 0.17
C TYR A 63 -10.37 -1.02 1.24
N LEU A 64 -10.18 -2.30 0.88
CA LEU A 64 -10.10 -3.40 1.84
C LEU A 64 -8.95 -3.19 2.85
N HIS A 65 -7.79 -2.78 2.35
CA HIS A 65 -6.56 -2.56 3.11
C HIS A 65 -6.29 -3.66 4.18
N PRO A 66 -6.20 -4.94 3.79
CA PRO A 66 -6.35 -6.07 4.72
C PRO A 66 -5.21 -6.26 5.73
N PHE A 67 -4.05 -5.64 5.53
CA PHE A 67 -2.87 -5.82 6.37
C PHE A 67 -2.51 -4.56 7.16
N ARG A 68 -1.77 -4.69 8.27
CA ARG A 68 -1.22 -3.53 9.01
C ARG A 68 -0.17 -2.76 8.21
N GLU A 69 0.63 -3.49 7.42
CA GLU A 69 1.66 -2.93 6.56
C GLU A 69 1.79 -3.81 5.30
N GLY A 70 2.33 -3.24 4.21
CA GLY A 70 2.64 -4.00 3.00
C GLY A 70 1.49 -4.14 2.00
N ASN A 71 0.34 -3.48 2.22
CA ASN A 71 -0.80 -3.49 1.30
C ASN A 71 -0.40 -3.08 -0.12
N GLY A 72 0.24 -1.92 -0.28
CA GLY A 72 0.66 -1.42 -1.60
C GLY A 72 1.64 -2.36 -2.32
N ARG A 73 2.58 -2.99 -1.60
CA ARG A 73 3.51 -3.97 -2.19
C ARG A 73 2.78 -5.22 -2.66
N THR A 74 1.88 -5.74 -1.83
CA THR A 74 1.08 -6.94 -2.14
C THR A 74 0.15 -6.69 -3.32
N GLN A 75 -0.55 -5.55 -3.33
CA GLN A 75 -1.48 -5.20 -4.40
C GLN A 75 -0.77 -4.97 -5.73
N ARG A 76 0.40 -4.32 -5.77
CA ARG A 76 1.16 -4.17 -7.03
C ARG A 76 1.52 -5.51 -7.64
N ILE A 77 1.92 -6.49 -6.83
CA ILE A 77 2.18 -7.86 -7.30
C ILE A 77 0.87 -8.46 -7.84
N PHE A 78 -0.20 -8.44 -7.05
CA PHE A 78 -1.51 -8.97 -7.43
C PHE A 78 -2.01 -8.40 -8.78
N TRP A 79 -2.03 -7.08 -8.92
CA TRP A 79 -2.49 -6.42 -10.15
C TRP A 79 -1.57 -6.66 -11.33
N THR A 80 -0.26 -6.81 -11.10
CA THR A 80 0.67 -7.21 -12.17
C THR A 80 0.36 -8.62 -12.67
N GLN A 81 -0.06 -9.54 -11.79
CA GLN A 81 -0.46 -10.89 -12.20
C GLN A 81 -1.76 -10.90 -12.99
N ILE A 82 -2.76 -10.13 -12.55
CA ILE A 82 -4.03 -9.95 -13.27
C ILE A 82 -3.78 -9.36 -14.66
N ALA A 83 -3.00 -8.27 -14.75
CA ALA A 83 -2.65 -7.64 -16.02
C ALA A 83 -1.93 -8.62 -16.96
N ALA A 84 -0.94 -9.36 -16.45
CA ALA A 84 -0.19 -10.32 -17.24
C ALA A 84 -1.08 -11.45 -17.79
N GLY A 85 -2.07 -11.90 -17.01
CA GLY A 85 -3.09 -12.84 -17.47
C GLY A 85 -3.94 -12.27 -18.60
N ALA A 86 -4.30 -10.99 -18.51
CA ALA A 86 -5.09 -10.27 -19.51
C ALA A 86 -4.29 -9.82 -20.75
N GLY A 87 -2.98 -10.11 -20.84
CA GLY A 87 -2.14 -9.73 -21.97
C GLY A 87 -1.52 -8.33 -21.87
N PHE A 88 -1.51 -7.75 -20.67
CA PHE A 88 -0.94 -6.43 -20.38
C PHE A 88 0.19 -6.50 -19.35
N ASP A 89 1.01 -5.47 -19.33
CA ASP A 89 2.02 -5.22 -18.32
C ASP A 89 1.73 -3.88 -17.61
N LEU A 90 2.08 -3.79 -16.33
CA LEU A 90 2.00 -2.56 -15.54
C LEU A 90 3.41 -2.04 -15.23
N ASP A 91 3.79 -0.91 -15.82
CA ASP A 91 5.04 -0.23 -15.50
C ASP A 91 4.87 0.70 -14.29
N TRP A 92 4.93 0.10 -13.10
CA TRP A 92 4.82 0.81 -11.82
C TRP A 92 5.92 1.85 -11.58
N SER A 93 7.02 1.86 -12.35
CA SER A 93 8.08 2.88 -12.23
C SER A 93 7.62 4.26 -12.71
N ARG A 94 6.54 4.32 -13.50
CA ARG A 94 5.99 5.54 -14.10
C ARG A 94 4.90 6.21 -13.26
N VAL A 95 4.71 5.74 -12.03
CA VAL A 95 3.78 6.32 -11.05
C VAL A 95 4.43 6.41 -9.68
N THR A 96 4.36 7.59 -9.06
CA THR A 96 4.89 7.79 -7.71
C THR A 96 3.90 7.32 -6.64
N GLY A 97 4.39 7.05 -5.43
CA GLY A 97 3.52 6.72 -4.29
C GLY A 97 2.54 7.84 -3.97
N ALA A 98 3.00 9.11 -3.99
CA ALA A 98 2.18 10.27 -3.68
C ALA A 98 1.05 10.49 -4.71
N GLU A 99 1.37 10.31 -6.00
CA GLU A 99 0.38 10.39 -7.08
C GLU A 99 -0.71 9.33 -6.94
N ASN A 100 -0.32 8.07 -6.70
CA ASN A 100 -1.29 7.01 -6.45
C ASN A 100 -2.12 7.26 -5.20
N ASP A 101 -1.52 7.78 -4.12
CA ASP A 101 -2.22 8.10 -2.89
C ASP A 101 -3.23 9.25 -3.07
N GLN A 102 -2.95 10.21 -3.95
CA GLN A 102 -3.91 11.26 -4.34
C GLN A 102 -5.08 10.67 -5.12
N ALA A 103 -4.78 9.94 -6.20
CA ALA A 103 -5.80 9.35 -7.06
C ALA A 103 -6.70 8.37 -6.30
N SER A 104 -6.12 7.57 -5.40
CA SER A 104 -6.89 6.64 -4.56
C SER A 104 -7.80 7.35 -3.55
N ARG A 105 -7.38 8.51 -3.02
CA ARG A 105 -8.25 9.33 -2.15
C ARG A 105 -9.40 9.93 -2.94
N ALA A 106 -9.16 10.42 -4.15
CA ALA A 106 -10.20 10.94 -5.01
C ALA A 106 -11.26 9.87 -5.34
N ALA A 107 -10.81 8.66 -5.69
CA ALA A 107 -11.70 7.55 -5.98
C ALA A 107 -12.51 7.13 -4.75
N MET A 108 -11.86 6.92 -3.61
CA MET A 108 -12.54 6.52 -2.37
C MET A 108 -13.55 7.57 -1.88
N GLU A 109 -13.13 8.82 -1.71
CA GLU A 109 -13.93 9.87 -1.06
C GLU A 109 -15.02 10.45 -1.97
N ARG A 110 -14.77 10.48 -3.30
CA ARG A 110 -15.65 11.18 -4.26
C ARG A 110 -16.19 10.28 -5.37
N GLN A 111 -15.81 9.00 -5.40
CA GLN A 111 -16.13 8.09 -6.50
C GLN A 111 -15.66 8.62 -7.87
N ASP A 112 -14.57 9.38 -7.86
CA ASP A 112 -13.95 9.95 -9.05
C ASP A 112 -12.71 9.14 -9.44
N PHE A 113 -12.87 8.31 -10.47
CA PHE A 113 -11.83 7.42 -10.98
C PHE A 113 -10.93 8.09 -12.03
N THR A 114 -11.13 9.37 -12.35
CA THR A 114 -10.44 10.05 -13.46
C THR A 114 -8.92 9.99 -13.30
N GLU A 115 -8.41 10.28 -12.10
CA GLU A 115 -6.97 10.24 -11.82
C GLU A 115 -6.41 8.81 -11.83
N LEU A 116 -7.14 7.84 -11.27
CA LEU A 116 -6.73 6.43 -11.31
C LEU A 116 -6.68 5.89 -12.74
N ARG A 117 -7.71 6.19 -13.54
CA ARG A 117 -7.75 5.84 -14.96
C ARG A 117 -6.57 6.47 -15.71
N GLY A 118 -6.25 7.73 -15.44
CA GLY A 118 -5.11 8.42 -16.04
C GLY A 118 -3.75 7.81 -15.66
N ILE A 119 -3.60 7.33 -14.42
CA ILE A 119 -2.43 6.54 -14.01
C ILE A 119 -2.37 5.23 -14.80
N PHE A 120 -3.46 4.46 -14.82
CA PHE A 120 -3.47 3.16 -15.48
C PHE A 120 -3.30 3.26 -16.99
N ASP A 121 -3.90 4.25 -17.64
CA ASP A 121 -3.64 4.52 -19.05
C ASP A 121 -2.14 4.74 -19.30
N ARG A 122 -1.46 5.51 -18.45
CA ARG A 122 -0.01 5.75 -18.62
C ARG A 122 0.84 4.49 -18.46
N ILE A 123 0.50 3.62 -17.52
CA ILE A 123 1.37 2.50 -17.12
C ILE A 123 1.02 1.16 -17.76
N VAL A 124 -0.20 1.02 -18.32
CA VAL A 124 -0.65 -0.18 -19.02
C VAL A 124 -0.05 -0.21 -20.42
N GLN A 125 0.72 -1.25 -20.70
CA GLN A 125 1.31 -1.53 -22.00
C GLN A 125 0.98 -2.96 -22.44
N PRO A 126 0.91 -3.26 -23.76
CA PRO A 126 0.80 -4.63 -24.23
C PRO A 126 1.95 -5.49 -23.69
N ALA A 127 1.65 -6.70 -23.23
CA ALA A 127 2.70 -7.63 -22.83
C ALA A 127 3.50 -8.05 -24.07
N ALA A 128 4.84 -7.97 -24.00
CA ALA A 128 5.74 -8.26 -25.12
C ALA A 128 5.87 -9.76 -25.49
N GLY A 129 4.83 -10.56 -25.23
CA GLY A 129 4.86 -12.02 -25.28
C GLY A 129 4.66 -12.59 -23.87
N GLY A 130 3.54 -13.28 -23.68
CA GLY A 130 2.90 -13.52 -22.40
C GLY A 130 3.65 -14.42 -21.39
N ARG A 131 3.11 -14.38 -20.17
CA ARG A 131 3.58 -14.91 -18.87
C ARG A 131 4.60 -14.04 -18.14
N LEU A 132 4.34 -13.90 -16.84
CA LEU A 132 5.31 -13.47 -15.84
C LEU A 132 6.52 -14.39 -15.92
N THR A 133 7.59 -13.93 -16.56
CA THR A 133 8.84 -14.69 -16.59
C THR A 133 9.48 -14.66 -15.19
N PRO A 134 10.35 -15.64 -14.87
CA PRO A 134 11.16 -15.58 -13.66
C PRO A 134 11.95 -14.27 -13.52
N GLU A 135 12.49 -13.70 -14.60
CA GLU A 135 13.17 -12.39 -14.54
C GLU A 135 12.20 -11.26 -14.17
N ARG A 136 10.98 -11.29 -14.71
CA ARG A 136 9.93 -10.31 -14.39
C ARG A 136 9.54 -10.37 -12.91
N MET A 137 9.46 -11.58 -12.35
CA MET A 137 9.20 -11.81 -10.93
C MET A 137 10.32 -11.29 -10.03
N GLU A 138 11.57 -11.42 -10.47
CA GLU A 138 12.73 -10.89 -9.76
C GLU A 138 12.77 -9.35 -9.77
N GLN A 139 12.48 -8.73 -10.92
CA GLN A 139 12.34 -7.27 -11.03
C GLN A 139 11.25 -6.73 -10.10
N LEU A 140 10.07 -7.37 -10.06
CA LEU A 140 8.99 -6.98 -9.15
C LEU A 140 9.41 -7.09 -7.68
N ARG A 141 10.17 -8.12 -7.30
CA ARG A 141 10.71 -8.27 -5.95
C ARG A 141 11.74 -7.17 -5.62
N ALA A 142 12.62 -6.85 -6.56
CA ALA A 142 13.61 -5.78 -6.38
C ALA A 142 12.93 -4.41 -6.21
N PHE A 143 11.93 -4.08 -7.04
CA PHE A 143 11.16 -2.84 -6.92
C PHE A 143 10.31 -2.78 -5.64
N ALA A 144 9.73 -3.90 -5.22
CA ALA A 144 9.02 -3.99 -3.95
C ALA A 144 9.93 -3.73 -2.74
N ASN A 145 11.23 -3.99 -2.88
CA ASN A 145 12.25 -3.76 -1.84
C ASN A 145 12.86 -2.35 -1.87
N LEU A 146 12.75 -1.58 -2.96
CA LEU A 146 13.29 -0.21 -3.04
C LEU A 146 12.45 0.84 -2.28
N ASN A 147 11.22 0.52 -1.88
CA ASN A 147 10.35 1.42 -1.12
C ASN A 147 10.58 1.39 0.41
N SER A 148 11.65 0.74 0.90
CA SER A 148 11.98 0.74 2.35
C SER A 148 12.98 1.82 2.78
N VAL A 149 13.39 2.76 1.92
CA VAL A 149 14.26 3.87 2.33
C VAL A 149 13.51 5.20 2.25
N ALA A 150 12.92 5.61 3.38
CA ALA A 150 12.63 7.02 3.62
C ALA A 150 13.95 7.77 3.94
N PRO A 151 14.13 9.03 3.52
CA PRO A 151 15.34 9.78 3.81
C PRO A 151 15.29 10.29 5.26
N GLY A 152 15.85 9.51 6.18
CA GLY A 152 16.00 9.87 7.59
C GLY A 152 17.44 10.27 7.92
N ARG A 153 17.68 11.57 7.96
CA ARG A 153 18.89 12.29 8.42
C ARG A 153 19.82 11.51 9.38
N SER A 154 21.10 11.42 9.04
CA SER A 154 22.18 11.34 10.03
C SER A 154 23.00 12.62 9.97
N ALA A 155 22.56 13.65 10.71
CA ALA A 155 23.45 14.73 11.10
C ALA A 155 24.47 14.15 12.09
N ARG A 156 25.74 14.10 11.69
CA ARG A 156 26.85 13.88 12.63
C ARG A 156 26.84 15.03 13.64
N SER A 157 26.67 14.70 14.91
CA SER A 157 27.12 15.55 16.01
C SER A 157 28.30 14.86 16.68
N THR A 158 29.43 15.54 16.62
CA THR A 158 30.65 15.31 17.38
C THR A 158 30.48 15.88 18.79
N SER A 159 30.67 15.08 19.85
CA SER A 159 31.44 15.51 21.04
C SER A 159 31.66 14.36 22.04
N THR A 160 32.95 14.06 22.22
CA THR A 160 33.69 14.02 23.49
C THR A 160 32.97 13.62 24.79
N GLY A 161 33.50 12.60 25.50
CA GLY A 161 33.27 12.48 26.94
C GLY A 161 33.47 11.08 27.52
N ARG A 162 34.71 10.72 27.85
CA ARG A 162 35.05 9.53 28.65
C ARG A 162 34.69 9.77 30.12
N SER A 163 34.28 8.70 30.80
CA SER A 163 34.71 8.30 32.17
C SER A 163 33.70 8.41 33.33
N ARG A 164 33.46 7.22 33.92
CA ARG A 164 33.33 6.88 35.36
C ARG A 164 31.99 7.06 36.10
N ARG A 165 31.45 5.91 36.53
CA ARG A 165 30.74 5.73 37.82
C ARG A 165 31.72 5.95 38.99
N PRO A 166 31.23 6.31 40.18
CA PRO A 166 30.98 5.29 41.20
C PRO A 166 29.69 5.47 42.02
N THR A 167 29.51 4.50 42.90
CA THR A 167 28.36 3.99 43.66
C THR A 167 28.07 4.71 44.99
N MET A 168 26.81 4.55 45.46
CA MET A 168 26.35 4.37 46.87
C MET A 168 26.49 5.52 47.89
N LEU A 169 25.38 5.96 48.51
CA LEU A 169 24.90 5.54 49.86
C LEU A 169 23.91 6.59 50.46
N GLY A 170 22.79 6.13 51.06
CA GLY A 170 22.34 6.66 52.35
C GLY A 170 21.04 7.49 52.47
N ARG A 171 20.09 6.93 53.25
CA ARG A 171 19.01 7.53 54.09
C ARG A 171 17.80 8.15 53.39
N GLU A 172 16.58 7.61 53.53
CA GLU A 172 15.68 7.52 54.71
C GLU A 172 15.02 8.85 55.14
N ALA A 173 13.72 8.70 55.47
CA ALA A 173 12.73 9.58 56.08
C ALA A 173 11.87 10.45 55.12
N GLU A 174 10.57 10.15 54.94
CA GLU A 174 9.42 10.60 55.78
C GLU A 174 9.13 12.10 55.52
N GLN A 175 7.95 12.63 55.18
CA GLN A 175 6.58 12.40 55.64
C GLN A 175 5.59 12.98 54.60
N GLY A 176 4.36 12.48 54.58
CA GLY A 176 3.23 13.11 53.92
C GLY A 176 2.47 14.08 54.83
N ARG A 177 1.80 15.08 54.21
CA ARG A 177 0.51 15.74 54.52
C ARG A 177 0.44 17.03 53.69
N ALA A 178 -0.56 17.20 52.80
CA ALA A 178 -1.78 17.99 53.05
C ALA A 178 -1.42 19.40 53.55
N LEU A 179 -1.52 20.48 52.77
CA LEU A 179 -2.68 21.03 52.06
C LEU A 179 -2.22 21.93 50.90
#